data_AF-A0A8H2SF65-F1
#
_entry.id   AF-A0A8H2SF65-F1
#
_cell.length_a   1.000
_cell.length_b   1.000
_cell.length_c   1.000
_cell.angle_alpha   90.00
_cell.angle_beta   90.00
_cell.angle_gamma   90.00
#
_symmetry.space_group_name_H-M   'P 1'
#
loop_
_entity.id
_entity.type
_entity.pdbx_description
1 polymer ?
#
loop_
_entity_poly.entity_id
_entity_poly.type
_entity_poly.pdbx_seq_one_letter_code
_entity_poly.pdbx_strand_id
1 'polypeptide(L)'
;NFWANSPSVLPKNEILAESEFAAPTIIELIPIPSSALGALVAYNVNLVADQFQRAFRTSTSGNRLYCFLNKRWFSDQVFNDFIVRSFPRFGYEVSFEASDKGAIEILGPYGISYTFRQLAKRISQLQSGFVYHYAFAMLLGITIFVTFSRMWDFISSWVDNRSSFISIVSSLFP
;
A
#
# COMPACT_ATOMS: atom_id res chain seq x y z
N ASN A 1 -5.13 -28.19 -51.09
CA ASN A 1 -5.81 -28.31 -49.78
C ASN A 1 -4.80 -28.08 -48.66
N PHE A 2 -4.57 -26.81 -48.31
CA PHE A 2 -3.50 -26.36 -47.41
C PHE A 2 -3.61 -26.90 -45.97
N TRP A 3 -4.82 -27.30 -45.56
CA TRP A 3 -5.12 -27.74 -44.20
C TRP A 3 -5.42 -29.24 -44.07
N ALA A 4 -5.23 -30.03 -45.12
CA ALA A 4 -5.69 -31.43 -45.13
C ALA A 4 -5.01 -32.33 -44.09
N ASN A 5 -3.84 -31.93 -43.56
CA ASN A 5 -3.03 -32.68 -42.59
C ASN A 5 -2.61 -31.82 -41.37
N SER A 6 -3.54 -31.13 -40.70
CA SER A 6 -3.23 -30.53 -39.39
C SER A 6 -4.38 -30.76 -38.41
N PRO A 7 -4.10 -31.18 -37.15
CA PRO A 7 -2.80 -31.23 -36.46
C PRO A 7 -2.26 -32.67 -36.32
N SER A 8 -0.98 -32.90 -36.64
CA SER A 8 -0.30 -34.14 -36.23
C SER A 8 0.17 -34.02 -34.79
N VAL A 9 -0.37 -34.86 -33.90
CA VAL A 9 0.12 -34.96 -32.52
C VAL A 9 1.51 -35.61 -32.58
N LEU A 10 2.55 -34.81 -32.32
CA LEU A 10 3.90 -35.32 -32.15
C LEU A 10 3.93 -36.31 -30.96
N PRO A 11 4.73 -37.38 -31.01
CA PRO A 11 4.81 -38.39 -29.94
C PRO A 11 5.29 -37.83 -28.59
N LYS A 12 5.68 -36.55 -28.53
CA LYS A 12 6.05 -35.84 -27.31
C LYS A 12 4.83 -35.37 -26.49
N ASN A 13 3.64 -35.30 -27.09
CA ASN A 13 2.41 -34.83 -26.45
C ASN A 13 1.49 -36.01 -26.06
N GLU A 14 2.04 -37.05 -25.44
CA GLU A 14 1.31 -38.28 -25.05
C GLU A 14 0.09 -37.98 -24.17
N ILE A 15 0.18 -36.97 -23.29
CA ILE A 15 -0.92 -36.55 -22.39
C ILE A 15 -2.17 -36.12 -23.17
N LEU A 16 -2.00 -35.49 -24.33
CA LEU A 16 -3.10 -34.97 -25.14
C LEU A 16 -3.80 -36.11 -25.88
N ALA A 17 -3.03 -37.05 -26.44
CA ALA A 17 -3.56 -38.26 -27.04
C ALA A 17 -4.22 -39.17 -25.98
N GLU A 18 -3.58 -39.36 -24.82
CA GLU A 18 -4.14 -40.14 -23.72
C GLU A 18 -5.44 -39.51 -23.18
N SER A 19 -5.54 -38.18 -23.11
CA SER A 19 -6.77 -37.49 -22.70
C SER A 19 -7.93 -37.66 -23.68
N GLU A 20 -7.65 -37.83 -24.97
CA GLU A 20 -8.65 -38.08 -26.01
C GLU A 20 -9.18 -39.52 -25.93
N PHE A 21 -8.31 -40.50 -25.68
CA PHE A 21 -8.71 -41.92 -25.63
C PHE A 21 -9.15 -42.42 -24.23
N ALA A 22 -8.78 -41.72 -23.15
CA ALA A 22 -9.10 -42.11 -21.78
C ALA A 22 -10.47 -41.59 -21.30
N ALA A 23 -11.07 -40.64 -22.01
CA ALA A 23 -12.38 -40.12 -21.65
C ALA A 23 -13.49 -41.15 -21.98
N PRO A 24 -14.43 -41.42 -21.06
CA PRO A 24 -15.57 -42.27 -21.37
C PRO A 24 -16.46 -41.56 -22.40
N THR A 25 -16.84 -42.29 -23.46
CA THR A 25 -17.66 -41.81 -24.59
C THR A 25 -18.98 -41.14 -24.18
N ILE A 26 -19.50 -41.46 -23.00
CA ILE A 26 -20.68 -40.81 -22.43
C ILE A 26 -20.43 -39.31 -22.21
N ILE A 27 -19.27 -38.90 -21.68
CA ILE A 27 -18.97 -37.51 -21.35
C ILE A 27 -18.79 -36.66 -22.61
N GLU A 28 -18.22 -37.25 -23.67
CA GLU A 28 -18.07 -36.62 -24.97
C GLU A 28 -19.42 -36.32 -25.63
N LEU A 29 -20.43 -37.16 -25.37
CA LEU A 29 -21.75 -37.01 -25.94
C LEU A 29 -22.63 -36.02 -25.16
N ILE A 30 -22.34 -35.70 -23.89
CA ILE A 30 -23.15 -34.79 -23.03
C ILE A 30 -23.42 -33.39 -23.63
N PRO A 31 -22.43 -32.70 -24.24
CA PRO A 31 -22.64 -31.35 -24.75
C PRO A 31 -23.68 -31.27 -25.87
N ILE A 32 -23.84 -32.33 -26.66
CA ILE A 32 -24.73 -32.37 -27.83
C ILE A 32 -26.22 -32.28 -27.44
N PRO A 33 -26.80 -33.19 -26.63
CA PRO A 33 -28.18 -33.10 -26.19
C PRO A 33 -28.39 -31.89 -25.26
N SER A 34 -27.39 -31.50 -24.46
CA SER A 34 -27.48 -30.30 -23.59
C SER A 34 -27.68 -29.02 -24.42
N SER A 35 -26.89 -28.86 -25.49
CA SER A 35 -27.01 -27.72 -26.40
C SER A 35 -28.32 -27.75 -27.19
N ALA A 36 -28.71 -28.92 -27.68
CA ALA A 36 -29.97 -29.10 -28.41
C ALA A 36 -31.19 -28.78 -27.51
N LEU A 37 -31.20 -29.25 -26.27
CA LEU A 37 -32.23 -28.93 -25.29
C LEU A 37 -32.26 -27.43 -24.97
N GLY A 38 -31.10 -26.81 -24.73
CA GLY A 38 -31.01 -25.37 -24.50
C GLY A 38 -31.58 -24.54 -25.65
N ALA A 39 -31.26 -24.91 -26.89
CA ALA A 39 -31.79 -24.26 -28.09
C ALA A 39 -33.31 -24.44 -28.23
N LEU A 40 -33.83 -25.66 -28.00
CA LEU A 40 -35.26 -25.93 -28.03
C LEU A 40 -36.01 -25.12 -26.95
N VAL A 41 -35.47 -25.03 -25.74
CA VAL A 41 -36.07 -24.22 -24.66
C VAL A 41 -36.07 -22.74 -25.04
N ALA A 42 -34.96 -22.21 -25.53
CA ALA A 42 -34.87 -20.80 -25.95
C ALA A 42 -35.88 -20.47 -27.06
N TYR A 43 -36.02 -21.34 -28.06
CA TYR A 43 -36.99 -21.20 -29.15
C TYR A 43 -38.43 -21.17 -28.63
N ASN A 44 -38.81 -22.14 -27.77
CA ASN A 44 -40.15 -22.21 -27.21
C ASN A 44 -40.49 -21.00 -26.34
N VAL A 45 -39.55 -20.57 -25.47
CA VAL A 45 -39.76 -19.43 -24.57
C VAL A 45 -39.93 -18.12 -25.35
N ASN A 46 -39.13 -17.91 -26.41
CA ASN A 46 -39.15 -16.67 -27.18
C ASN A 46 -40.40 -16.53 -28.07
N LEU A 47 -40.83 -17.61 -28.73
CA LEU A 47 -41.92 -17.54 -29.71
C LEU A 47 -43.31 -17.82 -29.13
N VAL A 48 -43.40 -18.76 -28.18
CA VAL A 48 -44.71 -19.29 -27.72
C VAL A 48 -45.06 -18.81 -26.32
N ALA A 49 -44.08 -18.60 -25.44
CA ALA A 49 -44.32 -18.35 -24.02
C ALA A 49 -44.25 -16.86 -23.60
N ASP A 50 -44.84 -15.96 -24.39
CA ASP A 50 -44.80 -14.53 -24.09
C ASP A 50 -45.50 -14.17 -22.76
N GLN A 51 -46.57 -14.88 -22.40
CA GLN A 51 -47.22 -14.75 -21.08
C GLN A 51 -46.28 -15.11 -19.92
N PHE A 52 -45.47 -16.15 -20.09
CA PHE A 52 -44.47 -16.57 -19.10
C PHE A 52 -43.35 -15.52 -18.95
N GLN A 53 -42.86 -14.97 -20.07
CA GLN A 53 -41.84 -13.92 -20.05
C GLN A 53 -42.33 -12.64 -19.36
N ARG A 54 -43.58 -12.22 -19.63
CA ARG A 54 -44.20 -11.07 -18.94
C ARG A 54 -44.39 -11.33 -17.45
N ALA A 55 -44.86 -12.52 -17.06
CA ALA A 55 -45.00 -12.90 -15.65
C ALA A 55 -43.65 -12.92 -14.93
N PHE A 56 -42.60 -13.44 -15.58
CA PHE A 56 -41.26 -13.48 -15.02
C PHE A 56 -40.67 -12.07 -14.85
N ARG A 57 -40.86 -11.18 -15.83
CA ARG A 57 -40.36 -9.79 -15.77
C ARG A 57 -41.07 -8.95 -14.71
N THR A 58 -42.37 -9.17 -14.50
CA THR A 58 -43.17 -8.43 -13.51
C THR A 58 -42.97 -8.94 -12.09
N SER A 59 -42.54 -10.19 -11.93
CA SER A 59 -42.12 -10.72 -10.64
C SER A 59 -40.91 -9.98 -10.07
N THR A 60 -40.91 -9.73 -8.76
CA THR A 60 -39.81 -9.07 -8.05
C THR A 60 -38.48 -9.82 -8.19
N SER A 61 -38.53 -11.15 -8.13
CA SER A 61 -37.34 -11.99 -8.24
C SER A 61 -36.79 -12.02 -9.67
N GLY A 62 -37.67 -12.15 -10.67
CA GLY A 62 -37.26 -12.16 -12.08
C GLY A 62 -36.71 -10.81 -12.53
N ASN A 63 -37.31 -9.71 -12.08
CA ASN A 63 -36.77 -8.36 -12.33
C ASN A 63 -35.39 -8.17 -11.69
N ARG A 64 -35.18 -8.66 -10.45
CA ARG A 64 -33.86 -8.57 -9.78
C ARG A 64 -32.79 -9.37 -10.52
N LEU A 65 -33.09 -10.61 -10.92
CA LEU A 65 -32.19 -11.45 -11.72
C LEU A 65 -31.90 -10.81 -13.08
N TYR A 66 -32.92 -10.25 -13.73
CA TYR A 66 -32.77 -9.55 -14.99
C TYR A 66 -31.83 -8.33 -14.85
N CYS A 67 -32.05 -7.47 -13.85
CA CYS A 67 -31.16 -6.33 -13.59
C CYS A 67 -29.73 -6.78 -13.27
N PHE A 68 -29.56 -7.87 -12.53
CA PHE A 68 -28.26 -8.44 -12.18
C PHE A 68 -27.47 -8.93 -13.40
N LEU A 69 -28.11 -9.74 -14.25
CA LEU A 69 -27.48 -10.26 -15.47
C LEU A 69 -27.23 -9.13 -16.48
N ASN A 70 -28.16 -8.18 -16.61
CA ASN A 70 -28.04 -7.05 -17.52
C ASN A 70 -26.93 -6.06 -17.15
N LYS A 71 -26.67 -5.87 -15.84
CA LYS A 71 -25.59 -4.99 -15.34
C LYS A 71 -24.24 -5.70 -15.20
N ARG A 72 -23.99 -6.79 -15.94
CA ARG A 72 -22.75 -7.59 -15.86
C ARG A 72 -22.36 -7.92 -14.41
N TRP A 73 -23.33 -8.42 -13.64
CA TRP A 73 -23.17 -8.74 -12.22
C TRP A 73 -22.69 -7.56 -11.35
N PHE A 74 -23.01 -6.30 -11.71
CA PHE A 74 -22.61 -5.12 -10.94
C PHE A 74 -21.09 -5.00 -10.69
N SER A 75 -20.27 -5.75 -11.42
CA SER A 75 -18.82 -5.83 -11.17
C SER A 75 -18.16 -4.46 -11.29
N ASP A 76 -18.57 -3.69 -12.31
CA ASP A 76 -18.08 -2.33 -12.52
C ASP A 76 -18.49 -1.37 -11.39
N GLN A 77 -19.70 -1.52 -10.84
CA GLN A 77 -20.18 -0.69 -9.75
C GLN A 77 -19.44 -1.00 -8.45
N VAL A 78 -19.23 -2.29 -8.14
CA VAL A 78 -18.47 -2.71 -6.96
C VAL A 78 -17.02 -2.19 -7.04
N PHE A 79 -16.38 -2.30 -8.21
CA PHE A 79 -15.03 -1.78 -8.41
C PHE A 79 -14.99 -0.25 -8.24
N ASN A 80 -15.93 0.47 -8.84
CA ASN A 80 -15.99 1.92 -8.75
C ASN A 80 -16.22 2.40 -7.31
N ASP A 81 -17.16 1.79 -6.60
CA ASP A 81 -17.53 2.22 -5.26
C ASP A 81 -16.48 1.80 -4.22
N PHE A 82 -15.89 0.61 -4.35
CA PHE A 82 -14.91 0.11 -3.38
C PHE A 82 -13.49 0.62 -3.64
N ILE A 83 -13.04 0.64 -4.90
CA ILE A 83 -11.66 0.99 -5.24
C ILE A 83 -11.58 2.46 -5.64
N VAL A 84 -12.29 2.87 -6.70
CA VAL A 84 -12.11 4.21 -7.28
C VAL A 84 -12.47 5.33 -6.31
N ARG A 85 -13.50 5.15 -5.47
CA ARG A 85 -13.87 6.18 -4.47
C ARG A 85 -13.02 6.12 -3.20
N SER A 86 -12.63 4.93 -2.74
CA SER A 86 -11.89 4.79 -1.47
C SER A 86 -10.42 5.16 -1.60
N PHE A 87 -9.78 4.79 -2.72
CA PHE A 87 -8.34 5.00 -2.93
C PHE A 87 -7.91 6.48 -2.85
N PRO A 88 -8.56 7.44 -3.55
CA PRO A 88 -8.16 8.85 -3.50
C PRO A 88 -8.44 9.48 -2.14
N ARG A 89 -9.49 9.05 -1.44
CA ARG A 89 -9.80 9.55 -0.10
C ARG A 89 -8.70 9.17 0.89
N PHE A 90 -8.28 7.90 0.87
CA PHE A 90 -7.16 7.43 1.68
C PHE A 90 -5.86 8.15 1.31
N GLY A 91 -5.57 8.32 0.01
CA GLY A 91 -4.37 9.03 -0.44
C GLY A 91 -4.32 10.50 0.00
N TYR A 92 -5.45 11.21 -0.04
CA TYR A 92 -5.53 12.61 0.37
C TYR A 92 -5.39 12.76 1.89
N GLU A 93 -6.19 12.02 2.66
CA GLU A 93 -6.25 12.14 4.13
C GLU A 93 -4.95 11.64 4.78
N VAL A 94 -4.35 10.55 4.29
CA VAL A 94 -3.17 9.96 4.93
C VAL A 94 -1.87 10.52 4.36
N SER A 95 -1.69 10.50 3.04
CA SER A 95 -0.40 10.86 2.47
C SER A 95 -0.19 12.37 2.41
N PHE A 96 -1.21 13.12 2.00
CA PHE A 96 -1.03 14.54 1.75
C PHE A 96 -1.19 15.37 3.02
N GLU A 97 -2.26 15.16 3.77
CA GLU A 97 -2.53 15.94 4.97
C GLU A 97 -1.56 15.62 6.12
N ALA A 98 -1.33 14.34 6.43
CA ALA A 98 -0.42 13.99 7.51
C ALA A 98 1.06 14.33 7.20
N SER A 99 1.47 14.19 5.94
CA SER A 99 2.87 14.39 5.58
C SER A 99 3.23 15.86 5.33
N ASP A 100 2.47 16.58 4.50
CA ASP A 100 2.84 17.95 4.10
C ASP A 100 2.38 18.98 5.15
N LYS A 101 1.10 18.95 5.52
CA LYS A 101 0.58 19.87 6.56
C LYS A 101 0.99 19.46 7.97
N GLY A 102 1.16 18.18 8.23
CA GLY A 102 1.59 17.69 9.54
C GLY A 102 3.10 17.73 9.71
N ALA A 103 3.78 16.75 9.11
CA ALA A 103 5.20 16.51 9.37
C ALA A 103 6.10 17.67 8.90
N ILE A 104 5.91 18.18 7.68
CA ILE A 104 6.76 19.24 7.13
C ILE A 104 6.54 20.57 7.86
N GLU A 105 5.30 20.93 8.21
CA GLU A 105 5.03 22.16 8.95
C GLU A 105 5.60 22.13 10.38
N ILE A 106 5.49 20.99 11.07
CA ILE A 106 6.05 20.80 12.41
C ILE A 106 7.58 20.79 12.38
N LEU A 107 8.21 20.15 11.39
CA LEU A 107 9.68 20.14 11.28
C LEU A 107 10.24 21.42 10.65
N GLY A 108 9.39 22.19 9.99
CA GLY A 108 9.76 23.39 9.27
C GLY A 108 9.93 24.63 10.16
N PRO A 109 9.82 25.83 9.57
CA PRO A 109 10.05 27.10 10.26
C PRO A 109 9.15 27.29 11.48
N TYR A 110 7.92 26.77 11.43
CA TYR A 110 6.96 26.90 12.52
C TYR A 110 7.42 26.16 13.78
N GLY A 111 7.72 24.87 13.71
CA GLY A 111 8.19 24.13 14.90
C GLY A 111 9.55 24.59 15.40
N ILE A 112 10.45 25.01 14.50
CA ILE A 112 11.70 25.65 14.89
C ILE A 112 11.42 26.93 15.69
N SER A 113 10.58 27.84 15.17
CA SER A 113 10.25 29.08 15.88
C SER A 113 9.59 28.82 17.24
N TYR A 114 8.72 27.81 17.33
CA TYR A 114 8.06 27.41 18.57
C TYR A 114 9.06 26.90 19.62
N THR A 115 9.97 26.02 19.22
CA THR A 115 11.00 25.47 20.11
C THR A 115 11.96 26.55 20.61
N PHE A 116 12.44 27.44 19.73
CA PHE A 116 13.27 28.58 20.11
C PHE A 116 12.56 29.52 21.09
N ARG A 117 11.29 29.83 20.84
CA ARG A 117 10.49 30.66 21.75
C ARG A 117 10.35 30.02 23.13
N GLN A 118 10.15 28.70 23.18
CA GLN A 118 10.04 27.97 24.44
C GLN A 118 11.38 27.92 25.19
N LEU A 119 12.50 27.72 24.49
CA LEU A 119 13.84 27.79 25.06
C LEU A 119 14.15 29.17 25.61
N ALA A 120 13.88 30.24 24.85
CA ALA A 120 14.07 31.62 25.28
C ALA A 120 13.28 31.92 26.56
N LYS A 121 12.03 31.44 26.65
CA LYS A 121 11.21 31.59 27.87
C LYS A 121 11.84 30.88 29.06
N ARG A 122 12.36 29.66 28.89
CA ARG A 122 13.05 28.92 29.96
C ARG A 122 14.34 29.61 30.41
N ILE A 123 15.14 30.11 29.47
CA ILE A 123 16.38 30.85 29.76
C ILE A 123 16.06 32.14 30.53
N SER A 124 15.02 32.87 30.11
CA SER A 124 14.57 34.07 30.82
C SER A 124 14.13 33.77 32.25
N GLN A 125 13.48 32.62 32.49
CA GLN A 125 13.09 32.21 33.84
C GLN A 125 14.29 31.84 34.74
N LEU A 126 15.43 31.42 34.17
CA LEU A 126 16.65 31.15 34.94
C LEU A 126 17.33 32.45 35.44
N GLN A 127 17.00 33.60 34.84
CA GLN A 127 17.47 34.90 35.33
C GLN A 127 16.60 35.35 36.51
N SER A 128 17.03 35.02 37.73
CA SER A 128 16.29 35.33 38.97
C SER A 128 16.37 36.79 39.41
N GLY A 129 17.26 37.60 38.81
CA GLY A 129 17.45 39.02 39.14
C GLY A 129 18.22 39.27 40.45
N PHE A 130 18.55 38.22 41.22
CA PHE A 130 19.25 38.36 42.50
C PHE A 130 20.77 38.26 42.35
N VAL A 131 21.50 39.23 42.91
CA VAL A 131 22.98 39.32 42.83
C VAL A 131 23.68 38.07 43.38
N TYR A 132 23.17 37.48 44.47
CA TYR A 132 23.77 36.27 45.06
C TYR A 132 23.68 35.05 44.15
N HIS A 133 22.63 34.92 43.33
CA HIS A 133 22.52 33.86 42.34
C HIS A 133 23.61 33.98 41.26
N TYR A 134 23.94 35.21 40.85
CA TYR A 134 25.01 35.44 39.88
C TYR A 134 26.40 35.17 40.46
N ALA A 135 26.66 35.58 41.70
CA ALA A 135 27.94 35.27 42.37
C ALA A 135 28.16 33.75 42.50
N PHE A 136 27.12 33.00 42.87
CA PHE A 136 27.16 31.54 42.90
C PHE A 136 27.40 30.95 41.49
N ALA A 137 26.69 31.43 40.47
CA ALA A 137 26.88 30.99 39.08
C ALA A 137 28.29 31.25 38.54
N MET A 138 28.92 32.38 38.89
CA MET A 138 30.30 32.68 38.49
C MET A 138 31.30 31.72 39.13
N LEU A 139 31.16 31.44 40.44
CA LEU A 139 32.02 30.49 41.14
C LEU A 139 31.88 29.09 40.55
N LEU A 140 30.64 28.65 40.33
CA LEU A 140 30.32 27.37 39.70
C LEU A 140 30.91 27.29 38.28
N GLY A 141 30.78 28.36 37.50
CA GLY A 141 31.37 28.48 36.16
C GLY A 141 32.89 28.30 36.15
N ILE A 142 33.61 28.95 37.07
CA ILE A 142 35.07 28.80 37.19
C ILE A 142 35.43 27.35 37.56
N THR A 143 34.72 26.74 38.52
CA THR A 143 34.99 25.35 38.91
C THR A 143 34.74 24.36 37.77
N ILE A 144 33.67 24.53 36.99
CA ILE A 144 33.40 23.71 35.81
C ILE A 144 34.48 23.93 34.74
N PHE A 145 34.89 25.17 34.51
CA PHE A 145 35.90 25.46 33.50
C PHE A 145 37.25 24.77 33.80
N VAL A 146 37.71 24.85 35.06
CA VAL A 146 38.95 24.21 35.49
C VAL A 146 38.84 22.68 35.43
N THR A 147 37.72 22.11 35.87
CA THR A 147 37.50 20.66 35.83
C THR A 147 37.38 20.14 34.40
N PHE A 148 36.70 20.86 33.50
CA PHE A 148 36.62 20.50 32.09
C PHE A 148 37.99 20.53 31.41
N SER A 149 38.79 21.57 31.66
CA SER A 149 40.17 21.66 31.17
C SER A 149 41.02 20.46 31.63
N ARG A 150 40.93 20.10 32.92
CA ARG A 150 41.62 18.90 33.44
C ARG A 150 41.11 17.59 32.87
N MET A 151 39.80 17.49 32.64
CA MET A 151 39.21 16.31 32.01
C MET A 151 39.70 16.16 30.57
N TRP A 152 39.86 17.27 29.84
CA TRP A 152 40.41 17.26 28.49
C TRP A 152 41.84 16.70 28.46
N ASP A 153 42.71 17.10 29.40
CA ASP A 153 44.05 16.55 29.53
C ASP A 153 44.01 15.02 29.74
N PHE A 154 43.12 14.55 30.61
CA PHE A 154 42.91 13.12 30.81
C PHE A 154 42.46 12.43 29.51
N ILE A 155 41.44 12.93 28.80
CA ILE A 155 40.96 12.34 27.54
C ILE A 155 42.06 12.35 26.47
N SER A 156 42.84 13.42 26.38
CA SER A 156 43.96 13.52 25.43
C SER A 156 45.05 12.46 25.69
N SER A 157 45.21 11.99 26.93
CA SER A 157 46.12 10.88 27.22
C SER A 157 45.64 9.52 26.68
N TRP A 158 44.34 9.38 26.40
CA TRP A 158 43.76 8.20 25.75
C TRP A 158 43.64 8.37 24.23
N VAL A 159 43.54 9.62 23.76
CA VAL A 159 43.43 9.98 22.35
C VAL A 159 44.80 10.42 21.85
N ASP A 160 45.65 9.46 21.49
CA ASP A 160 46.89 9.75 20.78
C ASP A 160 46.59 10.48 19.46
N ASN A 161 47.16 11.67 19.26
CA ASN A 161 47.01 12.45 18.02
C ASN A 161 47.39 11.67 16.75
N ARG A 162 48.23 10.63 16.88
CA ARG A 162 48.58 9.72 15.78
C ARG A 162 47.48 8.71 15.48
N SER A 163 46.83 8.17 16.52
CA SER A 163 45.76 7.18 16.39
C SER A 163 44.50 7.80 15.80
N SER A 164 44.17 9.04 16.18
CA SER A 164 43.05 9.81 15.60
C SER A 164 43.27 10.12 14.12
N PHE A 165 44.49 10.49 13.73
CA PHE A 165 44.84 10.73 12.33
C PHE A 165 44.70 9.47 11.48
N ILE A 166 45.21 8.32 11.97
CA ILE A 166 45.11 7.04 11.25
C ILE A 166 43.65 6.63 11.08
N SER A 167 42.80 6.77 12.11
CA SER A 167 41.37 6.43 12.02
C SER A 167 40.60 7.32 11.03
N ILE A 168 40.96 8.59 10.91
CA ILE A 168 40.31 9.51 9.95
C ILE A 168 40.71 9.13 8.52
N VAL A 169 42.01 8.89 8.28
CA VAL A 169 42.50 8.46 6.96
C VAL A 169 41.91 7.12 6.56
N SER A 170 41.82 6.14 7.47
CA SER A 170 41.20 4.85 7.17
C SER A 170 39.69 4.91 6.96
N SER A 171 38.99 5.92 7.49
CA SER A 171 37.56 6.10 7.23
C SER A 171 37.25 6.77 5.89
N LEU A 172 38.23 7.47 5.31
CA LEU A 172 38.14 8.16 4.02
C LEU A 172 38.40 7.23 2.83
N PHE A 173 39.09 6.13 3.07
CA PHE A 173 39.34 5.08 2.09
C PHE A 173 38.66 3.79 2.57
N PRO A 174 37.48 3.42 2.02
CA PRO A 174 36.80 2.18 2.37
C PRO A 174 37.61 0.92 2.00
#